data_AF-A0A2D5QGQ5-F1
#
_entry.id   AF-A0A2D5QGQ5-F1
#
_cell.length_a   1.000
_cell.length_b   1.000
_cell.length_c   1.000
_cell.angle_alpha   90.00
_cell.angle_beta   90.00
_cell.angle_gamma   90.00
#
_symmetry.space_group_name_H-M   'P 1'
#
loop_
_entity.id
_entity.type
_entity.pdbx_description
1 polymer ?
#
loop_
_entity_poly.entity_id
_entity_poly.type
_entity_poly.pdbx_seq_one_letter_code
_entity_poly.pdbx_strand_id
1 'polypeptide(L)' 'MIDPAELFKIFRSEGLTFFCGVPDSLLKEFCAYITKHRNPEEHVITANEGNAIAL' A
#
# COMPACT_ATOMS: atom_id res chain seq x y z
N MET A 1 -1.88 -8.59 15.18
CA MET A 1 -1.46 -8.10 13.85
C MET A 1 -2.73 -7.68 13.13
N ILE A 2 -2.75 -6.50 12.50
CA ILE A 2 -3.94 -5.97 11.82
C ILE A 2 -4.24 -6.84 10.59
N ASP A 3 -5.51 -7.13 10.32
CA ASP A 3 -5.92 -7.86 9.12
C ASP A 3 -5.74 -6.97 7.87
N PRO A 4 -4.94 -7.40 6.86
CA PRO A 4 -4.69 -6.60 5.66
C PRO A 4 -5.95 -6.23 4.86
N ALA A 5 -6.92 -7.13 4.82
CA ALA A 5 -8.15 -6.93 4.06
C ALA A 5 -9.07 -5.93 4.76
N GLU A 6 -9.19 -6.02 6.09
CA GLU A 6 -9.94 -5.06 6.89
C GLU A 6 -9.33 -3.65 6.77
N LEU A 7 -8.01 -3.53 6.94
CA LEU A 7 -7.31 -2.25 6.79
C LEU A 7 -7.49 -1.65 5.40
N PHE A 8 -7.35 -2.49 4.36
CA PHE A 8 -7.57 -2.05 2.98
C PHE A 8 -9.00 -1.54 2.76
N LYS A 9 -10.02 -2.24 3.29
CA LYS A 9 -11.42 -1.80 3.19
C LYS A 9 -11.64 -0.44 3.86
N ILE A 10 -11.04 -0.20 5.02
CA ILE A 10 -11.10 1.10 5.71
C ILE A 10 -10.49 2.19 4.83
N PHE A 11 -9.31 1.96 4.27
CA PHE A 11 -8.70 2.93 3.35
C PHE A 11 -9.57 3.20 2.12
N ARG A 12 -10.20 2.17 1.54
CA ARG A 12 -11.15 2.34 0.43
C ARG A 12 -12.36 3.18 0.82
N SER A 13 -12.95 2.96 2.00
CA SER A 13 -14.12 3.72 2.43
C SER A 13 -13.82 5.20 2.65
N GLU A 14 -12.58 5.51 3.04
CA GLU A 14 -12.08 6.90 3.14
C GLU A 14 -11.63 7.49 1.79
N GLY A 15 -11.83 6.79 0.67
CA GLY A 15 -11.46 7.26 -0.66
C GLY A 15 -9.98 7.13 -1.01
N LEU A 16 -9.16 6.48 -0.16
CA LEU A 16 -7.76 6.24 -0.44
C LEU A 16 -7.63 5.18 -1.55
N THR A 17 -7.09 5.63 -2.68
CA THR A 17 -6.98 4.87 -3.92
C THR A 17 -5.55 4.48 -4.25
N PHE A 18 -4.59 5.26 -3.77
CA PHE A 18 -3.19 5.20 -4.16
C PHE A 18 -2.28 4.89 -2.96
N PHE A 19 -1.31 4.00 -3.16
CA PHE A 19 -0.31 3.60 -2.18
C PHE A 19 1.09 3.73 -2.77
N CYS A 20 2.02 4.32 -2.04
CA CYS A 20 3.43 4.34 -2.41
C CYS A 20 4.33 4.14 -1.19
N GLY A 21 5.54 3.64 -1.42
CA GLY A 21 6.50 3.39 -0.34
C GLY A 21 7.63 2.47 -0.77
N VAL A 22 8.29 1.87 0.23
CA VAL A 22 9.34 0.86 0.06
C VAL A 22 8.91 -0.47 0.71
N PRO A 23 9.50 -1.61 0.33
CA PRO A 23 9.20 -2.89 0.97
C PRO A 23 9.64 -2.91 2.44
N ASP A 24 8.73 -3.28 3.35
CA ASP A 24 9.03 -3.46 4.77
C ASP A 24 8.60 -4.85 5.27
N SER A 25 9.40 -5.43 6.16
CA SER A 25 9.19 -6.79 6.67
C SER A 25 7.97 -6.93 7.57
N LEU A 26 7.59 -5.89 8.31
CA LEU A 26 6.41 -5.86 9.18
C LEU A 26 5.13 -5.65 8.35
N LEU A 27 5.24 -4.93 7.24
CA LEU A 27 4.13 -4.65 6.32
C LEU A 27 3.99 -5.65 5.17
N LYS A 28 4.85 -6.67 5.07
CA LYS A 28 4.91 -7.59 3.92
C LYS A 28 3.56 -8.19 3.52
N GLU A 29 2.73 -8.58 4.48
CA GLU A 29 1.41 -9.18 4.22
C GLU A 29 0.44 -8.15 3.66
N PHE A 30 0.53 -6.91 4.14
CA PHE A 30 -0.29 -5.80 3.62
C PHE A 30 0.15 -5.37 2.22
N CYS A 31 1.45 -5.24 1.97
CA CYS A 31 1.97 -4.94 0.64
C CYS A 31 1.59 -6.03 -0.37
N ALA A 32 1.65 -7.31 0.02
CA ALA A 32 1.20 -8.43 -0.80
C ALA A 32 -0.31 -8.38 -1.06
N TYR A 33 -1.11 -7.98 -0.05
CA TYR A 33 -2.55 -7.82 -0.19
C TYR A 33 -2.88 -6.72 -1.21
N ILE A 34 -2.31 -5.52 -1.08
CA ILE A 34 -2.53 -4.41 -2.01
C ILE A 34 -2.17 -4.84 -3.44
N THR A 35 -0.98 -5.42 -3.61
CA THR A 35 -0.47 -5.83 -4.93
C THR A 35 -1.41 -6.81 -5.66
N LYS A 36 -2.14 -7.66 -4.92
CA LYS A 36 -3.11 -8.61 -5.50
C LYS A 36 -4.48 -7.99 -5.82
N HIS A 37 -4.83 -6.88 -5.21
CA HIS A 37 -6.19 -6.32 -5.24
C HIS A 37 -6.26 -4.91 -5.88
N ARG A 38 -5.17 -4.47 -6.52
CA ARG A 38 -5.04 -3.13 -7.13
C ARG A 38 -4.46 -3.18 -8.52
N ASN A 39 -4.76 -2.15 -9.30
CA ASN A 39 -4.04 -1.92 -10.54
C ASN A 39 -2.58 -1.57 -10.23
N PRO A 40 -1.62 -1.90 -11.12
CA PRO A 40 -0.23 -1.54 -10.93
C PRO A 40 0.00 -0.04 -10.72
N GLU A 41 -0.82 0.83 -11.33
CA GLU A 41 -0.75 2.28 -11.13
C GLU A 41 -1.21 2.76 -9.73
N GLU A 42 -1.93 1.93 -8.97
CA GLU A 42 -2.46 2.29 -7.65
C GLU A 42 -1.52 1.87 -6.49
N HIS A 43 -0.45 1.13 -6.79
CA HIS A 43 0.56 0.72 -5.80
C HIS A 43 1.97 0.82 -6.38
N VAL A 44 2.68 1.88 -6.02
CA VAL A 44 4.02 2.20 -6.56
C VAL A 44 5.10 1.93 -5.53
N ILE A 45 6.00 1.02 -5.86
CA ILE A 45 7.23 0.82 -5.10
C ILE A 45 8.25 1.87 -5.56
N THR A 46 8.73 2.67 -4.61
CA THR A 46 9.68 3.76 -4.83
C THR A 46 11.09 3.34 -4.44
N ALA A 47 12.09 4.12 -4.84
CA ALA A 47 13.50 3.85 -4.53
C ALA A 47 13.85 4.05 -3.04
N ASN A 48 13.15 4.97 -2.37
CA ASN A 48 13.29 5.29 -0.95
C ASN A 48 12.04 6.07 -0.47
N GLU A 49 11.90 6.24 0.84
CA GLU A 49 10.78 6.93 1.48
C GLU A 49 10.70 8.41 1.09
N GLY A 50 11.83 9.07 0.85
CA GLY A 50 11.86 10.46 0.37
C GLY A 50 11.20 10.62 -1.00
N ASN A 51 11.44 9.67 -1.91
CA ASN A 51 10.76 9.61 -3.20
C ASN A 51 9.26 9.32 -3.05
N ALA A 52 8.84 8.50 -2.07
CA ALA A 52 7.42 8.23 -1.81
C ALA A 52 6.66 9.48 -1.36
N ILE A 53 7.27 10.32 -0.52
CA ILE A 53 6.64 11.57 -0.06
C ILE A 53 6.52 12.61 -1.18
N ALA A 54 7.43 12.60 -2.15
CA ALA A 54 7.44 13.56 -3.25
C ALA A 54 6.43 13.23 -4.37
N LEU A 55 5.86 12.02 -4.37
CA LEU A 55 4.98 11.49 -5.40
C LEU A 55 3.51 11.75 -5.07
#